data_AF-A0A8J2A629-F1
#
_entry.id   AF-A0A8J2A629-F1
#
_cell.length_a   1.000
_cell.length_b   1.000
_cell.length_c   1.000
_cell.angle_alpha   90.00
_cell.angle_beta   90.00
_cell.angle_gamma   90.00
#
_symmetry.space_group_name_H-M   'P 1'
#
loop_
_entity.id
_entity.type
_entity.pdbx_description
1 polymer ?
#
loop_
_entity_poly.entity_id
_entity_poly.type
_entity_poly.pdbx_seq_one_letter_code
_entity_poly.pdbx_strand_id
1 'polypeptide(L)'
;MPPQLTPEQAKTALDEIWNRFQQPGNKKKLTDLVDECNNAENPMMAKMQKFPAAVTEIVGDLMAALGFQETELMMGVFQIQMHAAKDPDMQHKVGFLMQAFTGNMPSEKSCDAGCCEAEVCD
;
A
#
# COMPACT_ATOMS: atom_id res chain seq x y z
N MET A 1 7.67 2.78 -21.55
CA MET A 1 8.45 2.65 -20.30
C MET A 1 7.63 3.32 -19.22
N PRO A 2 7.42 2.65 -18.08
CA PRO A 2 6.77 3.28 -16.94
C PRO A 2 7.57 4.51 -16.49
N PRO A 3 6.93 5.53 -15.91
CA PRO A 3 7.63 6.70 -15.39
C PRO A 3 8.68 6.27 -14.35
N GLN A 4 9.77 7.02 -14.27
CA GLN A 4 10.74 6.87 -13.18
C GLN A 4 10.57 8.06 -12.23
N LEU A 5 10.18 7.77 -10.99
CA LEU A 5 10.08 8.78 -9.95
C LEU A 5 11.48 9.26 -9.57
N THR A 6 11.62 10.56 -9.35
CA THR A 6 12.77 11.10 -8.62
C THR A 6 12.58 10.85 -7.11
N PRO A 7 13.65 10.90 -6.30
CA PRO A 7 13.53 10.81 -4.84
C PRO A 7 12.53 11.84 -4.26
N GLU A 8 12.53 13.07 -4.78
CA GLU A 8 11.61 14.14 -4.35
C GLU A 8 10.16 13.84 -4.73
N GLN A 9 9.93 13.32 -5.94
CA GLN A 9 8.60 12.90 -6.37
C GLN A 9 8.09 11.73 -5.54
N ALA A 10 8.95 10.74 -5.27
CA ALA A 10 8.60 9.59 -4.44
C ALA A 10 8.26 10.02 -3.00
N LYS A 11 9.01 10.96 -2.41
CA LYS A 11 8.73 11.51 -1.08
C LYS A 11 7.40 12.27 -1.05
N THR A 12 7.20 13.16 -2.02
CA THR A 12 5.96 13.94 -2.15
C THR A 12 4.74 13.03 -2.36
N ALA A 13 4.87 12.03 -3.23
CA ALA A 13 3.83 11.04 -3.47
C ALA A 13 3.54 10.25 -2.19
N LEU A 14 4.56 9.79 -1.47
CA LEU A 14 4.39 9.03 -0.24
C LEU A 14 3.73 9.85 0.87
N ASP A 15 4.05 11.14 0.98
CA ASP A 15 3.41 12.06 1.93
C ASP A 15 1.93 12.27 1.60
N GLU A 16 1.61 12.45 0.32
CA GLU A 16 0.24 12.62 -0.14
C GLU A 16 -0.58 11.34 0.03
N ILE A 17 0.00 10.17 -0.29
CA ILE A 17 -0.59 8.86 -0.06
C ILE A 17 -0.90 8.67 1.44
N TRP A 18 0.08 8.99 2.30
CA TRP A 18 -0.11 8.94 3.75
C TRP A 18 -1.28 9.82 4.19
N ASN A 19 -1.34 11.07 3.74
CA ASN A 19 -2.42 12.00 4.07
C ASN A 19 -3.79 11.47 3.60
N ARG A 20 -3.87 10.90 2.40
CA ARG A 20 -5.09 10.29 1.86
C ARG A 20 -5.55 9.12 2.69
N PHE A 21 -4.64 8.25 3.14
CA PHE A 21 -4.99 7.17 4.07
C PHE A 21 -5.42 7.67 5.44
N GLN A 22 -4.98 8.86 5.86
CA GLN A 22 -5.42 9.45 7.12
C GLN A 22 -6.83 10.07 7.04
N GLN A 23 -7.37 10.29 5.83
CA GLN A 23 -8.71 10.85 5.66
C GLN A 23 -9.77 9.90 6.24
N PRO A 24 -10.75 10.42 6.99
CA PRO A 24 -11.72 9.58 7.72
C PRO A 24 -12.54 8.67 6.81
N GLY A 25 -12.89 9.12 5.60
CA GLY A 25 -13.59 8.30 4.61
C GLY A 25 -12.76 7.09 4.14
N ASN A 26 -11.47 7.32 3.84
CA ASN A 26 -10.55 6.27 3.40
C ASN A 26 -10.18 5.33 4.54
N LYS A 27 -9.95 5.85 5.76
CA LYS A 27 -9.76 5.03 6.96
C LYS A 27 -10.92 4.09 7.18
N LYS A 28 -12.14 4.63 7.21
CA LYS A 28 -13.35 3.83 7.42
C LYS A 28 -13.46 2.74 6.35
N LYS A 29 -13.27 3.10 5.07
CA LYS A 29 -13.31 2.15 3.97
C LYS A 29 -12.31 1.01 4.14
N LEU A 30 -11.06 1.31 4.51
CA LEU A 30 -10.04 0.28 4.72
C LEU A 30 -10.33 -0.58 5.95
N THR A 31 -10.83 0.01 7.04
CA THR A 31 -11.24 -0.74 8.24
C THR A 31 -12.42 -1.67 7.93
N ASP A 32 -13.45 -1.19 7.25
CA ASP A 32 -14.58 -2.01 6.82
C ASP A 32 -14.10 -3.18 5.93
N LEU A 33 -13.11 -2.94 5.05
CA LEU A 33 -12.50 -3.96 4.20
C LEU A 33 -11.73 -5.01 5.00
N VAL A 34 -10.98 -4.59 6.05
CA VAL A 34 -10.28 -5.52 6.96
C VAL A 34 -11.29 -6.46 7.60
N ASP A 35 -12.38 -5.91 8.14
CA ASP A 35 -13.43 -6.69 8.79
C ASP A 35 -14.12 -7.63 7.80
N GLU A 36 -14.44 -7.17 6.59
CA GLU A 36 -15.03 -8.01 5.55
C GLU A 36 -14.10 -9.18 5.20
N CYS A 37 -12.81 -8.91 4.96
CA CYS A 37 -11.85 -9.94 4.62
C CYS A 37 -11.60 -10.92 5.77
N ASN A 38 -11.56 -10.45 7.03
CA ASN A 38 -11.37 -11.33 8.19
C ASN A 38 -12.53 -12.31 8.40
N ASN A 39 -13.72 -11.99 7.91
CA ASN A 39 -14.89 -12.87 7.95
C ASN A 39 -15.03 -13.77 6.71
N ALA A 40 -14.15 -13.65 5.72
CA ALA A 40 -14.15 -14.50 4.54
C ALA A 40 -13.60 -15.90 4.85
N GLU A 41 -13.95 -16.88 4.01
CA GLU A 41 -13.47 -18.27 4.13
C GLU A 41 -11.94 -18.37 4.08
N ASN A 42 -11.30 -17.51 3.27
CA ASN A 42 -9.85 -17.35 3.25
C ASN A 42 -9.50 -15.85 3.38
N PRO A 43 -9.23 -15.37 4.62
CA PRO A 43 -8.94 -13.97 4.86
C PRO A 43 -7.71 -13.44 4.13
N MET A 44 -6.68 -14.26 3.99
CA MET A 44 -5.44 -13.89 3.30
C MET A 44 -5.70 -13.66 1.81
N MET A 45 -6.40 -14.59 1.16
CA MET A 45 -6.76 -14.46 -0.26
C MET A 45 -7.72 -13.28 -0.49
N ALA A 46 -8.70 -13.08 0.41
CA ALA A 46 -9.64 -11.97 0.33
C ALA A 46 -8.90 -10.62 0.41
N LYS A 47 -7.92 -10.50 1.33
CA LYS A 47 -7.11 -9.29 1.46
C LYS A 47 -6.30 -9.01 0.20
N MET A 48 -5.60 -10.01 -0.32
CA MET A 48 -4.79 -9.88 -1.54
C MET A 48 -5.61 -9.49 -2.78
N GLN A 49 -6.89 -9.82 -2.85
CA GLN A 49 -7.74 -9.42 -3.98
C GLN A 49 -8.37 -8.04 -3.80
N LYS A 50 -8.84 -7.73 -2.59
CA LYS A 50 -9.64 -6.52 -2.34
C LYS A 50 -8.82 -5.29 -2.02
N PHE A 51 -7.71 -5.44 -1.27
CA PHE A 51 -6.91 -4.29 -0.85
C PHE A 51 -6.20 -3.60 -2.01
N PRO A 52 -5.60 -4.29 -3.00
CA PRO A 52 -5.01 -3.60 -4.14
C PRO A 52 -6.02 -2.73 -4.89
N ALA A 53 -7.26 -3.20 -5.06
CA ALA A 53 -8.33 -2.41 -5.67
C ALA A 53 -8.71 -1.19 -4.81
N ALA A 54 -8.85 -1.37 -3.49
CA ALA A 54 -9.18 -0.28 -2.57
C ALA A 54 -8.08 0.78 -2.50
N VAL A 55 -6.81 0.37 -2.49
CA VAL A 55 -5.66 1.27 -2.49
C VAL A 55 -5.56 2.01 -3.82
N THR A 56 -5.72 1.32 -4.96
CA THR A 56 -5.77 1.94 -6.28
C THR A 56 -6.85 3.00 -6.38
N GLU A 57 -8.02 2.81 -5.77
CA GLU A 57 -9.07 3.84 -5.76
C GLU A 57 -8.68 5.08 -4.94
N ILE A 58 -7.88 4.93 -3.88
CA ILE A 58 -7.45 6.03 -3.00
C ILE A 58 -6.30 6.83 -3.62
N VAL A 59 -5.40 6.16 -4.33
CA VAL A 59 -4.13 6.76 -4.82
C VAL A 59 -4.01 6.81 -6.34
N GLY A 60 -4.98 6.26 -7.08
CA GLY A 60 -4.89 6.07 -8.54
C GLY A 60 -4.82 7.37 -9.32
N ASP A 61 -5.57 8.39 -8.93
CA ASP A 61 -5.51 9.73 -9.52
C ASP A 61 -4.15 10.40 -9.28
N LEU A 62 -3.57 10.23 -8.08
CA LEU A 62 -2.23 10.72 -7.76
C LEU A 62 -1.17 10.03 -8.62
N MET A 63 -1.26 8.71 -8.76
CA MET A 63 -0.32 7.93 -9.57
C MET A 63 -0.48 8.23 -11.06
N ALA A 64 -1.70 8.45 -11.54
CA ALA A 64 -1.99 8.92 -12.88
C ALA A 64 -1.38 10.31 -13.15
N ALA A 65 -1.42 11.22 -12.18
CA ALA A 65 -0.77 12.53 -12.29
C ALA A 65 0.77 12.42 -12.38
N LEU A 66 1.35 11.35 -11.83
CA LEU A 66 2.78 11.02 -11.95
C LEU A 66 3.11 10.23 -13.23
N GLY A 67 2.10 9.94 -14.06
CA GLY A 67 2.22 9.25 -15.35
C GLY A 67 2.08 7.72 -15.27
N PHE A 68 1.69 7.16 -14.13
CA PHE A 68 1.45 5.72 -13.98
C PHE A 68 0.00 5.37 -14.31
N GLN A 69 -0.19 4.31 -15.08
CA GLN A 69 -1.52 3.73 -15.28
C GLN A 69 -1.90 2.83 -14.08
N GLU A 70 -3.19 2.47 -13.97
CA GLU A 70 -3.68 1.58 -12.91
C GLU A 70 -2.95 0.21 -12.88
N THR A 71 -2.56 -0.31 -14.04
CA THR A 71 -1.77 -1.53 -14.16
C THR A 71 -0.30 -1.36 -13.75
N GLU A 72 0.18 -0.11 -13.69
CA GLU A 72 1.56 0.27 -13.36
C GLU A 72 1.68 0.81 -11.93
N LEU A 73 0.57 0.85 -11.20
CA LEU A 73 0.48 1.42 -9.85
C LEU A 73 1.37 0.66 -8.86
N MET A 74 1.38 -0.69 -8.95
CA MET A 74 2.32 -1.54 -8.20
C MET A 74 3.79 -1.23 -8.53
N MET A 75 4.10 -0.90 -9.79
CA MET A 75 5.47 -0.52 -10.18
C MET A 75 5.85 0.84 -9.60
N GLY A 76 4.93 1.80 -9.54
CA GLY A 76 5.17 3.09 -8.88
C GLY A 76 5.37 2.95 -7.37
N VAL A 77 4.57 2.10 -6.71
CA VAL A 77 4.75 1.77 -5.28
C VAL A 77 6.12 1.12 -5.03
N PHE A 78 6.53 0.21 -5.91
CA PHE A 78 7.86 -0.41 -5.84
C PHE A 78 8.99 0.62 -6.00
N GLN A 79 8.83 1.61 -6.90
CA GLN A 79 9.80 2.70 -7.01
C GLN A 79 9.85 3.55 -5.74
N ILE A 80 8.71 3.86 -5.11
CA ILE A 80 8.67 4.57 -3.83
C ILE A 80 9.40 3.76 -2.75
N GLN A 81 9.21 2.45 -2.70
CA GLN A 81 9.93 1.54 -1.79
C GLN A 81 11.44 1.57 -2.04
N MET A 82 11.87 1.56 -3.30
CA MET A 82 13.28 1.65 -3.69
C MET A 82 13.92 2.97 -3.26
N HIS A 83 13.18 4.09 -3.35
CA HIS A 83 13.65 5.38 -2.85
C HIS A 83 13.65 5.44 -1.32
N ALA A 84 12.62 4.89 -0.67
CA ALA A 84 12.52 4.83 0.78
C ALA A 84 13.59 3.94 1.43
N ALA A 85 14.09 2.91 0.73
CA ALA A 85 15.24 2.13 1.20
C ALA A 85 16.50 3.01 1.40
N LYS A 86 16.57 4.17 0.73
CA LYS A 86 17.67 5.13 0.79
C LYS A 86 17.35 6.38 1.62
N ASP A 87 16.09 6.57 2.06
CA ASP A 87 15.65 7.69 2.90
C ASP A 87 14.91 7.15 4.15
N PRO A 88 15.53 7.19 5.34
CA PRO A 88 14.94 6.67 6.58
C PRO A 88 13.63 7.36 6.97
N ASP A 89 13.39 8.62 6.58
CA ASP A 89 12.14 9.32 6.88
C ASP A 89 10.95 8.71 6.13
N MET A 90 11.21 8.12 4.96
CA MET A 90 10.20 7.49 4.12
C MET A 90 9.89 6.04 4.55
N GLN A 91 10.79 5.39 5.30
CA GLN A 91 10.66 3.96 5.64
C GLN A 91 9.38 3.65 6.43
N HIS A 92 9.00 4.51 7.37
CA HIS A 92 7.77 4.31 8.14
C HIS A 92 6.54 4.36 7.22
N LYS A 93 6.43 5.41 6.40
CA LYS A 93 5.27 5.65 5.54
C LYS A 93 5.16 4.58 4.45
N VAL A 94 6.29 4.13 3.89
CA VAL A 94 6.27 3.08 2.86
C VAL A 94 5.94 1.72 3.44
N GLY A 95 6.37 1.43 4.69
CA GLY A 95 5.96 0.22 5.39
C GLY A 95 4.45 0.13 5.55
N PHE A 96 3.82 1.25 5.92
CA PHE A 96 2.37 1.36 5.97
C PHE A 96 1.69 1.19 4.60
N LEU A 97 2.25 1.79 3.54
CA LEU A 97 1.74 1.61 2.17
C LEU A 97 1.75 0.13 1.76
N MET A 98 2.84 -0.59 2.02
CA MET A 98 2.96 -2.02 1.72
C MET A 98 1.98 -2.87 2.56
N GLN A 99 1.83 -2.52 3.83
CA GLN A 99 0.84 -3.13 4.72
C GLN A 99 -0.59 -2.89 4.24
N ALA A 100 -0.88 -1.69 3.72
CA ALA A 100 -2.17 -1.37 3.13
C ALA A 100 -2.46 -2.25 1.90
N PHE A 101 -1.51 -2.45 1.00
CA PHE A 101 -1.67 -3.33 -0.17
C PHE A 101 -1.92 -4.80 0.20
N THR A 102 -1.32 -5.25 1.30
CA THR A 102 -1.47 -6.63 1.80
C THR A 102 -2.65 -6.82 2.74
N GLY A 103 -3.40 -5.75 3.03
CA GLY A 103 -4.49 -5.76 4.01
C GLY A 103 -4.03 -6.03 5.44
N ASN A 104 -2.74 -5.86 5.72
CA ASN A 104 -2.15 -5.93 7.05
C ASN A 104 -2.04 -4.53 7.68
N MET A 105 -3.08 -3.71 7.49
CA MET A 105 -3.17 -2.40 8.12
C MET A 105 -3.03 -2.59 9.63
N PRO A 106 -2.24 -1.76 10.33
CA PRO A 106 -2.14 -1.81 11.78
C PRO A 106 -3.50 -1.40 12.35
N SER A 107 -4.39 -2.37 12.50
CA SER A 107 -5.48 -2.27 13.45
C SER A 107 -4.84 -2.29 14.83
N GLU A 108 -5.34 -1.50 15.78
CA GLU A 108 -4.89 -1.53 17.19
C GLU A 108 -5.04 -2.92 17.86
N LYS A 109 -5.36 -3.99 17.12
CA LYS A 109 -5.69 -5.33 17.63
C LYS A 109 -5.04 -6.52 16.90
N SER A 110 -3.93 -6.36 16.19
CA SER A 110 -3.25 -7.55 15.64
C SER A 110 -1.73 -7.48 15.70
N CYS A 111 -1.22 -7.41 16.93
CA CYS A 111 0.09 -7.95 17.28
C CYS A 111 -0.07 -9.44 17.62
N ASP A 112 -0.44 -10.31 16.67
CA ASP A 112 -0.29 -11.76 16.82
C ASP A 112 -0.66 -12.47 15.51
N ALA A 113 0.33 -12.68 14.64
CA ALA A 113 0.39 -13.81 13.69
C ALA A 113 1.74 -13.71 12.96
N GLY A 114 2.65 -14.60 13.33
CA GLY A 114 4.02 -14.62 12.83
C GLY A 114 4.17 -14.96 11.35
N CYS A 115 5.37 -14.62 10.88
CA CYS A 115 6.24 -15.43 10.02
C CYS A 115 5.82 -15.76 8.57
N CYS A 116 6.66 -15.27 7.66
CA CYS A 116 7.16 -15.92 6.43
C CYS A 116 6.12 -16.10 5.29
N GLU A 117 6.44 -15.96 4.01
CA GLU A 117 7.61 -16.47 3.31
C GLU A 117 8.17 -15.49 2.27
N ALA A 118 9.50 -15.41 2.26
CA ALA A 118 10.26 -15.13 1.07
C ALA A 118 10.16 -16.38 0.17
N GLU A 119 9.51 -16.29 -0.98
CA GLU A 119 9.78 -17.22 -2.08
C GLU A 119 11.05 -16.76 -2.79
N VAL A 120 12.19 -17.18 -2.23
CA VAL A 120 13.36 -17.53 -3.05
C VAL A 120 12.99 -18.84 -3.72
N CYS A 121 12.63 -18.80 -5.00
CA CYS A 121 12.50 -20.00 -5.80
C CYS A 121 13.89 -20.64 -5.97
N ASP A 122 13.96 -21.93 -5.69
CA ASP A 122 15.10 -22.84 -5.85
C ASP A 122 15.67 -22.85 -7.29
#